data_AF-X6NFW6-F1
#
_entry.id   AF-X6NFW6-F1
#
_cell.length_a   1.000
_cell.length_b   1.000
_cell.length_c   1.000
_cell.angle_alpha   90.00
_cell.angle_beta   90.00
_cell.angle_gamma   90.00
#
_symmetry.space_group_name_H-M   'P 1'
#
loop_
_entity.id
_entity.type
_entity.pdbx_description
1 polymer ?
#
loop_
_entity_poly.entity_id
_entity_poly.type
_entity_poly.pdbx_seq_one_letter_code
_entity_poly.pdbx_strand_id
1 'polypeptide(L)'
;MTMMKMETEMKIKSTIEKKNETNEQYLPLHILEMKQAAEEAFLNGDVDKSLETWKMLLPYAKQIPHLYAAYAVLLCFGFNKFEEAESYLLKALELEPHNIIAQRHLGNVYMEWHKYDKAVLQFEKIIGVYNNQHIETFQGIPLINRDEINYNYAYALEQCEQYSQAVEYYRLAVENREKEYLEFVKEKEAKKQAKGSMQSKDTFADDVVDITTHASHNNHNNNNNSGGNSDSNNDKSNNTNKSNNNNNNNNKNEVNTNPSTSTNSQKK
;
A
#
# COMPACT_ATOMS: atom_id res chain seq x y z
N MET A 1 39.23 -2.16 -2.32
CA MET A 1 37.90 -2.78 -2.53
C MET A 1 38.12 -3.93 -3.50
N THR A 2 38.24 -5.14 -2.97
CA THR A 2 39.12 -6.20 -3.50
C THR A 2 38.44 -7.07 -4.56
N MET A 3 39.21 -7.53 -5.55
CA MET A 3 38.83 -8.43 -6.67
C MET A 3 37.85 -9.56 -6.26
N MET A 4 37.99 -10.08 -5.03
CA MET A 4 37.10 -11.06 -4.42
C MET A 4 35.62 -10.64 -4.37
N LYS A 5 35.29 -9.36 -4.14
CA LYS A 5 33.88 -8.91 -4.15
C LYS A 5 33.26 -8.97 -5.54
N MET A 6 34.01 -8.55 -6.57
CA MET A 6 33.57 -8.64 -7.97
C MET A 6 33.38 -10.08 -8.45
N GLU A 7 34.29 -10.99 -8.08
CA GLU A 7 34.16 -12.41 -8.43
C GLU A 7 32.96 -13.09 -7.74
N THR A 8 32.67 -12.70 -6.51
CA THR A 8 31.51 -13.19 -5.76
C THR A 8 30.21 -12.67 -6.39
N GLU A 9 30.17 -11.39 -6.77
CA GLU A 9 29.04 -10.78 -7.48
C GLU A 9 28.79 -11.41 -8.86
N MET A 10 29.84 -11.71 -9.65
CA MET A 10 29.68 -12.41 -10.93
C MET A 10 29.22 -13.86 -10.76
N LYS A 11 29.71 -14.57 -9.75
CA LYS A 11 29.23 -15.94 -9.45
C LYS A 11 27.77 -15.94 -9.03
N ILE A 12 27.34 -14.99 -8.21
CA ILE A 12 25.93 -14.81 -7.84
C ILE A 12 25.10 -14.51 -9.10
N LYS A 13 25.54 -13.58 -9.94
CA LYS A 13 24.86 -13.18 -11.17
C LYS A 13 24.67 -14.35 -12.15
N SER A 14 25.73 -15.12 -12.41
CA SER A 14 25.67 -16.30 -13.29
C SER A 14 24.85 -17.46 -12.71
N THR A 15 24.79 -17.59 -11.38
CA THR A 15 23.96 -18.60 -10.70
C THR A 15 22.48 -18.24 -10.74
N ILE A 16 22.16 -16.94 -10.68
CA ILE A 16 20.80 -16.41 -10.87
C ILE A 16 20.35 -16.60 -12.32
N GLU A 17 21.22 -16.28 -13.30
CA GLU A 17 20.91 -16.43 -14.73
C GLU A 17 20.62 -17.89 -15.12
N LYS A 18 21.33 -18.87 -14.54
CA LYS A 18 21.12 -20.30 -14.83
C LYS A 18 19.89 -20.93 -14.15
N LYS A 19 19.31 -20.27 -13.14
CA LYS A 19 18.08 -20.75 -12.47
C LYS A 19 16.80 -20.23 -13.12
N ASN A 20 16.91 -19.31 -14.09
CA ASN A 20 15.81 -18.53 -14.66
C ASN A 20 15.33 -18.99 -16.04
N GLU A 21 15.42 -20.30 -16.36
CA GLU A 21 14.82 -20.86 -17.58
C GLU A 21 13.38 -21.38 -17.37
N THR A 22 12.79 -21.20 -16.19
CA THR A 22 11.39 -21.58 -15.94
C THR A 22 10.60 -20.42 -15.36
N ASN A 23 9.74 -19.84 -16.20
CA ASN A 23 8.53 -19.07 -15.89
C ASN A 23 8.09 -19.12 -14.42
N GLU A 24 8.44 -18.10 -13.63
CA GLU A 24 7.62 -17.46 -12.58
C GLU A 24 8.44 -16.36 -11.87
N GLN A 25 8.10 -15.11 -12.20
CA GLN A 25 7.99 -13.96 -11.30
C GLN A 25 8.82 -13.97 -9.99
N TYR A 26 10.13 -13.71 -10.07
CA TYR A 26 10.90 -13.25 -8.90
C TYR A 26 11.79 -12.08 -9.28
N LEU A 27 11.52 -10.90 -8.71
CA LEU A 27 12.47 -9.79 -8.72
C LEU A 27 13.76 -10.30 -8.08
N PRO A 28 14.94 -10.08 -8.68
CA PRO A 28 16.20 -10.24 -7.94
C PRO A 28 16.11 -9.42 -6.65
N LEU A 29 16.47 -10.02 -5.50
CA LEU A 29 16.28 -9.42 -4.18
C LEU A 29 16.73 -7.95 -4.10
N HIS A 30 17.88 -7.63 -4.71
CA HIS A 30 18.40 -6.26 -4.78
C HIS A 30 17.47 -5.27 -5.49
N ILE A 31 16.73 -5.69 -6.53
CA ILE A 31 15.75 -4.85 -7.22
C ILE A 31 14.54 -4.56 -6.32
N LEU A 32 14.11 -5.56 -5.54
CA LEU A 32 13.02 -5.39 -4.58
C LEU A 32 13.41 -4.43 -3.45
N GLU A 33 14.61 -4.59 -2.90
CA GLU A 33 15.16 -3.69 -1.88
C GLU A 33 15.31 -2.25 -2.41
N MET A 34 15.83 -2.09 -3.63
CA MET A 34 15.93 -0.77 -4.27
C MET A 34 14.56 -0.14 -4.49
N LYS A 35 13.57 -0.93 -4.96
CA LYS A 35 12.19 -0.46 -5.12
C LYS A 35 11.62 0.03 -3.78
N GLN A 36 11.75 -0.79 -2.73
CA GLN A 36 11.24 -0.45 -1.41
C GLN A 36 11.92 0.83 -0.88
N ALA A 37 13.24 0.96 -1.05
CA ALA A 37 13.97 2.16 -0.64
C ALA A 37 13.51 3.42 -1.41
N ALA A 38 13.19 3.28 -2.71
CA ALA A 38 12.67 4.38 -3.51
C ALA A 38 11.27 4.82 -3.05
N GLU A 39 10.39 3.87 -2.73
CA GLU A 39 9.03 4.13 -2.22
C GLU A 39 9.09 4.76 -0.83
N GLU A 40 9.95 4.26 0.06
CA GLU A 40 10.14 4.82 1.40
C GLU A 40 10.71 6.25 1.33
N ALA A 41 11.70 6.50 0.46
CA ALA A 41 12.22 7.84 0.24
C ALA A 41 11.11 8.81 -0.21
N PHE A 42 10.25 8.38 -1.12
CA PHE A 42 9.11 9.19 -1.58
C PHE A 42 8.12 9.48 -0.45
N LEU A 43 7.74 8.47 0.33
CA LEU A 43 6.82 8.63 1.47
C LEU A 43 7.38 9.54 2.57
N ASN A 44 8.70 9.53 2.74
CA ASN A 44 9.40 10.42 3.67
C ASN A 44 9.60 11.84 3.13
N GLY A 45 9.15 12.14 1.91
CA GLY A 45 9.29 13.44 1.26
C GLY A 45 10.66 13.69 0.63
N ASP A 46 11.57 12.70 0.64
CA ASP A 46 12.86 12.75 -0.05
C ASP A 46 12.68 12.36 -1.53
N VAL A 47 11.99 13.24 -2.26
CA VAL A 47 11.55 13.00 -3.64
C VAL A 47 12.75 12.89 -4.59
N ASP A 48 13.83 13.63 -4.34
CA ASP A 48 15.04 13.58 -5.16
C ASP A 48 15.77 12.24 -5.04
N LYS A 49 15.95 11.73 -3.82
CA LYS A 49 16.53 10.39 -3.59
C LYS A 49 15.67 9.28 -4.19
N SER A 50 14.35 9.43 -4.09
CA SER A 50 13.42 8.52 -4.77
C SER A 50 13.64 8.53 -6.28
N LEU A 51 13.71 9.70 -6.89
CA LEU A 51 13.94 9.86 -8.32
C LEU A 51 15.25 9.24 -8.79
N GLU A 52 16.35 9.43 -8.05
CA GLU A 52 17.64 8.80 -8.35
C GLU A 52 17.54 7.28 -8.35
N THR A 53 16.91 6.72 -7.32
CA THR A 53 16.75 5.27 -7.18
C THR A 53 15.87 4.70 -8.29
N TRP A 54 14.77 5.38 -8.63
CA TRP A 54 13.90 4.98 -9.74
C TRP A 54 14.60 5.03 -11.10
N LYS A 55 15.46 6.01 -11.35
CA LYS A 55 16.29 6.05 -12.57
C LYS A 55 17.22 4.84 -12.68
N MET A 56 17.73 4.34 -11.56
CA MET A 56 18.53 3.11 -11.53
C MET A 56 17.70 1.85 -11.77
N LEU A 57 16.41 1.87 -11.42
CA LEU A 57 15.48 0.74 -11.61
C LEU A 57 14.92 0.66 -13.03
N LEU A 58 14.78 1.80 -13.72
CA LEU A 58 14.14 1.89 -15.04
C LEU A 58 14.73 0.94 -16.12
N PRO A 59 16.05 0.67 -16.18
CA PRO A 59 16.62 -0.28 -17.14
C PRO A 59 16.06 -1.71 -17.04
N TYR A 60 15.53 -2.09 -15.87
CA TYR A 60 14.93 -3.41 -15.64
C TYR A 60 13.44 -3.47 -16.00
N ALA A 61 12.80 -2.31 -16.24
CA ALA A 61 11.35 -2.20 -16.38
C ALA A 61 10.77 -2.94 -17.60
N LYS A 62 11.57 -3.19 -18.65
CA LYS A 62 11.12 -4.01 -19.79
C LYS A 62 10.84 -5.47 -19.40
N GLN A 63 11.58 -5.99 -18.41
CA GLN A 63 11.39 -7.35 -17.88
C GLN A 63 10.45 -7.35 -16.66
N ILE A 64 10.30 -6.20 -16.02
CA ILE A 64 9.51 -6.00 -14.82
C ILE A 64 8.60 -4.76 -15.02
N PRO A 65 7.49 -4.90 -15.75
CA PRO A 65 6.64 -3.77 -16.13
C PRO A 65 6.07 -2.99 -14.93
N HIS A 66 5.94 -3.64 -13.77
CA HIS A 66 5.54 -2.99 -12.51
C HIS A 66 6.43 -1.80 -12.11
N LEU A 67 7.72 -1.80 -12.52
CA LEU A 67 8.63 -0.68 -12.27
C LEU A 67 8.23 0.58 -13.04
N TYR A 68 7.65 0.45 -14.24
CA TYR A 68 7.10 1.59 -14.96
C TYR A 68 5.93 2.22 -14.22
N ALA A 69 5.02 1.40 -13.68
CA ALA A 69 3.85 1.89 -12.96
C ALA A 69 4.24 2.65 -11.68
N ALA A 70 5.17 2.10 -10.89
CA ALA A 70 5.63 2.75 -9.67
C ALA A 70 6.45 4.02 -9.95
N TYR A 71 7.26 4.04 -11.02
CA TYR A 71 7.94 5.27 -11.45
C TYR A 71 6.96 6.36 -11.89
N ALA A 72 5.89 5.99 -12.60
CA ALA A 72 4.86 6.93 -13.02
C ALA A 72 4.12 7.58 -11.83
N VAL A 73 3.90 6.84 -10.74
CA VAL A 73 3.36 7.39 -9.49
C VAL A 73 4.28 8.49 -8.95
N LEU A 74 5.59 8.27 -8.89
CA LEU A 74 6.54 9.32 -8.48
C LEU A 74 6.44 10.54 -9.40
N LEU A 75 6.41 10.35 -10.72
CA LEU A 75 6.33 11.45 -11.68
C LEU A 75 5.06 12.29 -11.49
N CYS A 76 3.92 11.63 -11.28
CA CYS A 76 2.65 12.28 -11.05
C CYS A 76 2.63 13.04 -9.73
N PHE A 77 2.78 12.33 -8.60
CA PHE A 77 2.54 12.89 -7.27
C PHE A 77 3.74 13.63 -6.68
N GLY A 78 4.96 13.32 -7.14
CA GLY A 78 6.18 14.01 -6.71
C GLY A 78 6.54 15.22 -7.55
N PHE A 79 6.16 15.23 -8.84
CA PHE A 79 6.64 16.24 -9.80
C PHE A 79 5.54 16.86 -10.68
N ASN A 80 4.28 16.44 -10.57
CA ASN A 80 3.18 16.87 -11.43
C ASN A 80 3.47 16.68 -12.94
N LYS A 81 4.25 15.65 -13.29
CA LYS A 81 4.64 15.30 -14.67
C LYS A 81 3.66 14.30 -15.26
N PHE A 82 2.44 14.75 -15.52
CA PHE A 82 1.33 13.86 -15.87
C PHE A 82 1.50 13.18 -17.24
N GLU A 83 1.99 13.89 -18.25
CA GLU A 83 2.26 13.33 -19.59
C GLU A 83 3.31 12.21 -19.52
N GLU A 84 4.37 12.41 -18.75
CA GLU A 84 5.42 11.40 -18.57
C GLU A 84 4.88 10.18 -17.81
N ALA A 85 4.08 10.41 -16.77
CA ALA A 85 3.41 9.36 -16.01
C ALA A 85 2.47 8.52 -16.90
N GLU A 86 1.61 9.17 -17.71
CA GLU A 86 0.75 8.51 -18.71
C GLU A 86 1.60 7.65 -19.65
N SER A 87 2.70 8.20 -20.20
CA SER A 87 3.59 7.47 -21.11
C SER A 87 4.17 6.19 -20.50
N TYR A 88 4.65 6.24 -19.26
CA TYR A 88 5.21 5.06 -18.60
C TYR A 88 4.15 4.03 -18.23
N LEU A 89 2.96 4.46 -17.81
CA LEU A 89 1.85 3.54 -17.53
C LEU A 89 1.35 2.84 -18.80
N LEU A 90 1.29 3.56 -19.92
CA LEU A 90 0.96 2.94 -21.21
C LEU A 90 2.01 1.92 -21.64
N LYS A 91 3.31 2.16 -21.40
CA LYS A 91 4.37 1.14 -21.61
C LYS A 91 4.18 -0.08 -20.72
N ALA A 92 3.78 0.10 -19.46
CA ALA A 92 3.49 -1.00 -18.55
C ALA A 92 2.33 -1.86 -19.10
N LEU A 93 1.25 -1.21 -19.55
CA LEU A 93 0.07 -1.86 -20.11
C LEU A 93 0.31 -2.46 -21.51
N GLU A 94 1.27 -1.95 -22.29
CA GLU A 94 1.69 -2.59 -23.54
C GLU A 94 2.35 -3.96 -23.28
N LEU A 95 3.16 -4.05 -22.22
CA LEU A 95 3.84 -5.28 -21.82
C LEU A 95 2.90 -6.24 -21.07
N GLU A 96 1.98 -5.70 -20.25
CA GLU A 96 1.01 -6.46 -19.48
C GLU A 96 -0.40 -5.84 -19.63
N PRO A 97 -1.14 -6.19 -20.71
CA PRO A 97 -2.43 -5.58 -21.04
C PRO A 97 -3.53 -5.75 -19.98
N HIS A 98 -3.38 -6.71 -19.09
CA HIS A 98 -4.33 -7.03 -18.02
C HIS A 98 -3.83 -6.60 -16.63
N ASN A 99 -2.74 -5.83 -16.55
CA ASN A 99 -2.22 -5.34 -15.29
C ASN A 99 -3.17 -4.31 -14.65
N ILE A 100 -4.00 -4.77 -13.71
CA ILE A 100 -4.96 -3.92 -13.03
C ILE A 100 -4.27 -2.84 -12.18
N ILE A 101 -3.08 -3.11 -11.62
CA ILE A 101 -2.34 -2.11 -10.84
C ILE A 101 -1.93 -0.92 -11.74
N ALA A 102 -1.34 -1.20 -12.91
CA ALA A 102 -1.00 -0.18 -13.89
C ALA A 102 -2.25 0.55 -14.40
N GLN A 103 -3.34 -0.19 -14.66
CA GLN A 103 -4.60 0.37 -15.12
C GLN A 103 -5.23 1.32 -14.08
N ARG A 104 -5.17 0.96 -12.79
CA ARG A 104 -5.58 1.80 -11.66
C ARG A 104 -4.72 3.05 -11.57
N HIS A 105 -3.40 2.90 -11.61
CA HIS A 105 -2.50 4.06 -11.54
C HIS A 105 -2.74 5.02 -12.69
N LEU A 106 -3.07 4.53 -13.89
CA LEU A 106 -3.44 5.39 -15.01
C LEU A 106 -4.75 6.15 -14.75
N GLY A 107 -5.75 5.51 -14.14
CA GLY A 107 -6.95 6.19 -13.64
C GLY A 107 -6.60 7.31 -12.65
N ASN A 108 -5.80 7.00 -11.62
CA ASN A 108 -5.39 7.98 -10.60
C ASN A 108 -4.58 9.15 -11.19
N VAL A 109 -3.66 8.89 -12.13
CA VAL A 109 -2.92 9.95 -12.84
C VAL A 109 -3.87 10.89 -13.57
N TYR A 110 -4.90 10.34 -14.23
CA TYR A 110 -5.90 11.19 -14.88
C TYR A 110 -6.78 11.96 -13.89
N MET A 111 -7.03 11.43 -12.69
CA MET A 111 -7.72 12.16 -11.62
C MET A 111 -6.92 13.38 -11.17
N GLU A 112 -5.64 13.19 -10.87
CA GLU A 112 -4.74 14.30 -10.49
C GLU A 112 -4.55 15.31 -11.62
N TRP A 113 -4.59 14.84 -12.86
CA TRP A 113 -4.49 15.68 -14.04
C TRP A 113 -5.84 16.31 -14.46
N HIS A 114 -6.91 16.12 -13.69
CA HIS A 114 -8.25 16.61 -13.99
C HIS A 114 -8.84 16.13 -15.35
N LYS A 115 -8.35 15.01 -15.89
CA LYS A 115 -8.89 14.35 -17.08
C LYS A 115 -9.89 13.27 -16.70
N TYR A 116 -11.00 13.71 -16.09
CA TYR A 116 -11.98 12.82 -15.48
C TYR A 116 -12.64 11.85 -16.46
N ASP A 117 -12.84 12.29 -17.70
CA ASP A 117 -13.34 11.46 -18.81
C ASP A 117 -12.42 10.25 -19.07
N LYS A 118 -11.10 10.47 -19.12
CA LYS A 118 -10.13 9.40 -19.27
C LYS A 118 -10.02 8.52 -18.04
N ALA A 119 -10.18 9.10 -16.84
CA ALA A 119 -10.17 8.37 -15.59
C ALA A 119 -11.34 7.39 -15.49
N VAL A 120 -12.57 7.83 -15.82
CA VAL A 120 -13.78 6.99 -15.93
C VAL A 120 -13.48 5.77 -16.80
N LEU A 121 -12.94 5.97 -18.01
CA LEU A 121 -12.62 4.86 -18.93
C LEU A 121 -11.60 3.87 -18.37
N GLN A 122 -10.66 4.31 -17.53
CA GLN A 122 -9.69 3.41 -16.92
C GLN A 122 -10.28 2.63 -15.75
N PHE A 123 -11.11 3.27 -14.93
CA PHE A 123 -11.78 2.60 -13.81
C PHE A 123 -12.85 1.61 -14.28
N GLU A 124 -13.62 1.94 -15.33
CA GLU A 124 -14.60 1.03 -15.93
C GLU A 124 -13.99 -0.34 -16.30
N LYS A 125 -12.76 -0.35 -16.80
CA LYS A 125 -12.05 -1.57 -17.18
C LYS A 125 -11.76 -2.50 -15.99
N ILE A 126 -11.71 -1.99 -14.77
CA ILE A 126 -11.34 -2.77 -13.58
C ILE A 126 -12.53 -3.06 -12.67
N ILE A 127 -13.58 -2.22 -12.71
CA ILE A 127 -14.78 -2.32 -11.86
C ILE A 127 -15.48 -3.68 -11.97
N GLY A 128 -15.56 -4.25 -13.18
CA GLY A 128 -16.21 -5.57 -13.38
C GLY A 128 -15.53 -6.71 -12.61
N VAL A 129 -14.21 -6.62 -12.41
CA VAL A 129 -13.45 -7.59 -11.62
C VAL A 129 -13.50 -7.21 -10.13
N TYR A 130 -13.32 -5.91 -9.85
CA TYR A 130 -13.27 -5.35 -8.48
C TYR A 130 -14.59 -5.38 -7.71
N ASN A 131 -15.73 -5.53 -8.39
CA ASN A 131 -17.03 -5.65 -7.70
C ASN A 131 -17.52 -7.09 -7.59
N ASN A 132 -16.80 -8.07 -8.15
CA ASN A 132 -17.08 -9.48 -7.89
C ASN A 132 -16.47 -9.89 -6.55
N GLN A 133 -17.31 -10.02 -5.52
CA GLN A 133 -16.86 -10.36 -4.15
C GLN A 133 -16.30 -11.79 -4.01
N HIS A 134 -16.50 -12.67 -4.99
CA HIS A 134 -15.96 -14.03 -4.97
C HIS A 134 -14.55 -14.14 -5.56
N ILE A 135 -14.04 -13.07 -6.17
CA ILE A 135 -12.69 -13.03 -6.73
C ILE A 135 -11.83 -12.26 -5.76
N GLU A 136 -10.94 -12.89 -5.00
CA GLU A 136 -10.03 -12.18 -4.08
C GLU A 136 -8.71 -11.80 -4.76
N THR A 137 -8.35 -12.51 -5.83
CA THR A 137 -7.15 -12.26 -6.63
C THR A 137 -7.48 -12.30 -8.11
N PHE A 138 -6.78 -11.50 -8.92
CA PHE A 138 -6.86 -11.54 -10.37
C PHE A 138 -5.45 -11.60 -10.95
N GLN A 139 -5.16 -12.66 -11.72
CA GLN A 139 -3.81 -12.90 -12.26
C GLN A 139 -2.72 -12.91 -11.17
N GLY A 140 -3.01 -13.50 -10.01
CA GLY A 140 -2.09 -13.56 -8.87
C GLY A 140 -1.95 -12.23 -8.11
N ILE A 141 -2.62 -11.16 -8.54
CA ILE A 141 -2.63 -9.87 -7.86
C ILE A 141 -3.81 -9.82 -6.87
N PRO A 142 -3.56 -9.56 -5.57
CA PRO A 142 -4.63 -9.34 -4.60
C PRO A 142 -5.49 -8.12 -4.96
N LEU A 143 -6.81 -8.30 -4.93
CA LEU A 143 -7.79 -7.24 -5.21
C LEU A 143 -8.15 -6.49 -3.92
N ILE A 144 -7.18 -5.73 -3.44
CA ILE A 144 -7.30 -4.86 -2.25
C ILE A 144 -7.77 -3.45 -2.63
N ASN A 145 -8.21 -2.68 -1.64
CA ASN A 145 -8.66 -1.28 -1.77
C ASN A 145 -9.85 -1.14 -2.73
N ARG A 146 -10.85 -2.02 -2.62
CA ARG A 146 -12.06 -1.94 -3.47
C ARG A 146 -12.85 -0.68 -3.19
N ASP A 147 -12.83 -0.22 -1.94
CA ASP A 147 -13.40 1.05 -1.53
C ASP A 147 -12.76 2.22 -2.27
N GLU A 148 -11.43 2.28 -2.33
CA GLU A 148 -10.68 3.34 -3.00
C GLU A 148 -10.99 3.40 -4.50
N ILE A 149 -11.02 2.24 -5.17
CA ILE A 149 -11.38 2.17 -6.59
C ILE A 149 -12.79 2.67 -6.84
N ASN A 150 -13.76 2.20 -6.06
CA ASN A 150 -15.16 2.63 -6.21
C ASN A 150 -15.32 4.12 -5.90
N TYR A 151 -14.60 4.65 -4.90
CA TYR A 151 -14.59 6.07 -4.57
C TYR A 151 -14.00 6.93 -5.70
N ASN A 152 -12.81 6.57 -6.20
CA ASN A 152 -12.17 7.32 -7.29
C ASN A 152 -13.00 7.28 -8.56
N TYR A 153 -13.62 6.13 -8.86
CA TYR A 153 -14.52 6.00 -10.00
C TYR A 153 -15.78 6.86 -9.84
N ALA A 154 -16.43 6.81 -8.67
CA ALA A 154 -17.59 7.65 -8.35
C ALA A 154 -17.26 9.14 -8.47
N TYR A 155 -16.11 9.56 -7.94
CA TYR A 155 -15.67 10.95 -8.04
C TYR A 155 -15.41 11.36 -9.48
N ALA A 156 -14.77 10.51 -10.29
CA ALA A 156 -14.58 10.77 -11.72
C ALA A 156 -15.92 10.92 -12.47
N LEU A 157 -16.90 10.06 -12.16
CA LEU A 157 -18.26 10.12 -12.71
C LEU A 157 -18.97 11.41 -12.31
N GLU A 158 -18.83 11.85 -11.06
CA GLU A 158 -19.41 13.10 -10.57
C GLU A 158 -18.85 14.31 -11.30
N GLN A 159 -17.53 14.37 -11.52
CA GLN A 159 -16.90 15.44 -12.30
C GLN A 159 -17.33 15.43 -13.78
N CYS A 160 -17.77 14.27 -14.28
CA CYS A 160 -18.40 14.11 -15.59
C CYS A 160 -19.94 14.32 -15.57
N GLU A 161 -20.51 14.81 -14.46
CA GLU A 161 -21.95 15.04 -14.27
C GLU A 161 -22.83 13.77 -14.36
N GLN A 162 -22.22 12.58 -14.20
CA GLN A 162 -22.90 11.28 -14.21
C GLN A 162 -23.41 10.90 -12.81
N TYR A 163 -24.21 11.77 -12.20
CA TYR A 163 -24.55 11.71 -10.78
C TYR A 163 -25.22 10.42 -10.32
N SER A 164 -26.11 9.83 -11.13
CA SER A 164 -26.80 8.59 -10.76
C SER A 164 -25.82 7.43 -10.58
N GLN A 165 -24.86 7.29 -11.50
CA GLN A 165 -23.82 6.27 -11.38
C GLN A 165 -22.83 6.63 -10.26
N ALA A 166 -22.44 7.89 -10.12
CA ALA A 166 -21.56 8.33 -9.04
C ALA A 166 -22.11 7.93 -7.65
N VAL A 167 -23.40 8.18 -7.39
CA VAL A 167 -24.05 7.80 -6.12
C VAL A 167 -24.03 6.28 -5.89
N GLU A 168 -24.22 5.48 -6.93
CA GLU A 168 -24.14 4.02 -6.83
C GLU A 168 -22.75 3.56 -6.38
N TYR A 169 -21.70 4.06 -7.04
CA TYR A 169 -20.33 3.66 -6.72
C TYR A 169 -19.83 4.25 -5.39
N TYR A 170 -20.30 5.44 -4.98
CA TYR A 170 -20.03 5.94 -3.62
C TYR A 170 -20.62 5.03 -2.54
N ARG A 171 -21.81 4.45 -2.76
CA ARG A 171 -22.40 3.48 -1.82
C ARG A 171 -21.57 2.20 -1.75
N LEU A 172 -21.16 1.66 -2.91
CA LEU A 172 -20.29 0.49 -2.98
C LEU A 172 -18.93 0.73 -2.29
N ALA A 173 -18.39 1.95 -2.39
CA ALA A 173 -17.16 2.31 -1.71
C ALA A 173 -17.30 2.20 -0.18
N VAL A 174 -18.38 2.75 0.38
CA VAL A 174 -18.67 2.67 1.82
C VAL A 174 -18.92 1.24 2.27
N GLU A 175 -19.72 0.48 1.52
CA GLU A 175 -20.05 -0.92 1.83
C GLU A 175 -18.78 -1.80 1.87
N ASN A 176 -17.91 -1.69 0.87
CA ASN A 176 -16.67 -2.45 0.83
C ASN A 176 -15.73 -2.06 1.97
N ARG A 177 -15.61 -0.75 2.27
CA ARG A 177 -14.77 -0.28 3.37
C ARG A 177 -15.24 -0.78 4.72
N GLU A 178 -16.56 -0.77 4.94
CA GLU A 178 -17.16 -1.29 6.16
C GLU A 178 -16.87 -2.79 6.32
N LYS A 179 -17.05 -3.56 5.24
CA LYS A 179 -16.73 -5.00 5.22
C LYS A 179 -15.26 -5.28 5.55
N GLU A 180 -14.33 -4.62 4.87
CA GLU A 180 -12.89 -4.77 5.09
C GLU A 180 -12.50 -4.41 6.54
N TYR A 181 -13.08 -3.33 7.09
CA TYR A 181 -12.85 -2.94 8.49
C TYR A 181 -13.35 -4.00 9.49
N LEU A 182 -14.55 -4.54 9.28
CA LEU A 182 -15.13 -5.56 10.15
C LEU A 182 -14.33 -6.88 10.11
N GLU A 183 -13.82 -7.27 8.93
CA GLU A 183 -12.94 -8.44 8.78
C GLU A 183 -11.61 -8.23 9.53
N PHE A 184 -10.99 -7.06 9.38
CA PHE A 184 -9.76 -6.71 10.09
C PHE A 184 -9.93 -6.77 11.63
N VAL A 185 -11.05 -6.26 12.15
CA VAL A 185 -11.35 -6.32 13.61
C VAL A 185 -11.46 -7.76 14.08
N LYS A 186 -12.22 -8.61 13.36
CA LYS A 186 -12.38 -10.04 13.68
C LYS A 186 -11.04 -10.77 13.69
N GLU A 187 -10.19 -10.54 12.69
CA GLU A 187 -8.88 -11.18 12.60
C GLU A 187 -7.98 -10.79 13.79
N LYS A 188 -8.01 -9.51 14.17
CA LYS A 188 -7.24 -9.00 15.32
C LYS A 188 -7.70 -9.64 16.63
N GLU A 189 -9.00 -9.81 16.83
CA GLU A 189 -9.57 -10.49 18.00
C GLU A 189 -9.21 -11.97 18.05
N ALA A 190 -9.34 -12.67 16.92
CA ALA A 190 -8.96 -14.09 16.81
C ALA A 190 -7.47 -14.29 17.13
N LYS A 191 -6.58 -13.44 16.62
CA LYS A 191 -5.15 -13.46 16.93
C LYS A 191 -4.87 -13.21 18.42
N LYS A 192 -5.63 -12.32 19.07
CA LYS A 192 -5.52 -12.05 20.52
C LYS A 192 -5.94 -13.27 21.34
N GLN A 193 -7.05 -13.91 20.99
CA GLN A 193 -7.54 -15.12 21.67
C GLN A 193 -6.58 -16.31 21.48
N ALA A 194 -6.05 -16.50 20.26
CA ALA A 194 -5.07 -17.54 19.99
C ALA A 194 -3.79 -17.38 20.84
N LYS A 195 -3.26 -16.16 20.95
CA LYS A 195 -2.10 -15.86 21.81
C LYS A 195 -2.38 -16.11 23.29
N GLY A 196 -3.55 -15.73 23.79
CA GLY A 196 -3.97 -16.02 25.17
C GLY A 196 -4.10 -17.51 25.47
N SER A 197 -4.62 -18.29 24.51
CA SER A 197 -4.78 -19.74 24.65
C SER A 197 -3.47 -20.53 24.56
N MET A 198 -2.48 -20.03 23.80
CA MET A 198 -1.12 -20.60 23.76
C MET A 198 -0.39 -20.36 25.08
N GLN A 199 -0.44 -19.13 25.61
CA GLN A 199 0.17 -18.81 26.91
C GLN A 199 -0.45 -19.59 28.07
N SER A 200 -1.75 -19.94 28.02
CA SER A 200 -2.38 -20.78 29.04
C SER A 200 -2.07 -22.28 28.94
N LYS A 201 -1.58 -22.75 27.78
CA LYS A 201 -1.22 -24.18 27.59
C LYS A 201 0.21 -24.48 28.04
N ASP A 202 1.09 -23.48 28.06
CA ASP A 202 2.47 -23.61 28.53
C ASP A 202 2.60 -23.63 30.07
N THR A 203 1.50 -23.44 30.82
CA THR A 203 1.49 -23.43 32.31
C THR A 203 0.83 -24.65 32.96
N PHE A 204 0.53 -25.72 32.22
CA PHE A 204 -0.13 -26.92 32.76
C PHE A 204 0.70 -28.22 32.64
N ALA A 205 2.02 -28.13 32.51
CA ALA A 205 2.90 -29.31 32.35
C ALA A 205 3.65 -29.75 33.62
N ASP A 206 3.56 -29.05 34.74
CA ASP A 206 4.28 -29.40 35.98
C ASP A 206 3.32 -29.52 37.18
N ASP A 207 2.39 -30.49 37.16
CA ASP A 207 1.73 -30.97 38.39
C ASP A 207 1.04 -32.32 38.14
N VAL A 208 1.83 -33.37 37.95
CA VAL A 208 1.42 -34.75 38.30
C VAL A 208 2.59 -35.42 39.01
N VAL A 209 2.70 -35.16 40.32
CA VAL A 209 3.46 -36.01 41.23
C VAL A 209 2.54 -37.16 41.61
N ASP A 210 2.77 -38.34 41.04
CA ASP A 210 2.28 -39.60 41.61
C ASP A 210 3.46 -40.42 42.14
N ILE A 211 3.16 -41.06 43.26
CA ILE A 211 4.04 -41.63 44.27
C ILE A 211 4.58 -42.98 43.80
N THR A 212 5.86 -43.29 44.06
CA THR A 212 6.28 -44.56 44.71
C THR A 212 7.80 -44.72 44.89
N THR A 213 8.15 -45.23 46.08
CA THR A 213 9.32 -46.09 46.44
C THR A 213 10.71 -45.50 46.67
N HIS A 214 10.94 -45.25 47.97
CA HIS A 214 11.96 -45.88 48.84
C HIS A 214 13.47 -45.54 48.70
N ALA A 215 13.93 -44.98 49.82
CA ALA A 215 15.11 -45.35 50.61
C ALA A 215 16.35 -44.45 50.52
N SER A 216 16.66 -43.91 51.72
CA SER A 216 17.98 -43.92 52.37
C SER A 216 18.76 -42.62 52.48
N HIS A 217 18.81 -42.18 53.75
CA HIS A 217 19.95 -41.68 54.51
C HIS A 217 20.17 -40.17 54.72
N ASN A 218 19.96 -39.82 56.00
CA ASN A 218 20.77 -38.98 56.89
C ASN A 218 20.89 -37.45 56.72
N ASN A 219 20.16 -36.76 57.61
CA ASN A 219 20.68 -36.11 58.83
C ASN A 219 21.65 -34.91 58.69
N HIS A 220 21.13 -33.70 58.94
CA HIS A 220 21.62 -32.62 59.85
C HIS A 220 21.10 -31.27 59.31
N ASN A 221 20.24 -30.54 60.04
CA ASN A 221 20.46 -29.74 61.25
C ASN A 221 20.57 -28.24 60.91
N ASN A 222 19.81 -27.46 61.68
CA ASN A 222 19.95 -26.03 61.97
C ASN A 222 19.56 -24.94 60.96
N ASN A 223 18.41 -24.33 61.28
CA ASN A 223 18.27 -22.98 61.85
C ASN A 223 18.57 -21.73 61.01
N ASN A 224 17.64 -20.79 61.22
CA ASN A 224 17.77 -19.34 61.26
C ASN A 224 17.69 -18.52 59.95
N ASN A 225 16.51 -17.92 59.82
CA ASN A 225 16.26 -16.51 60.17
C ASN A 225 16.39 -15.46 59.06
N SER A 226 15.39 -14.56 59.11
CA SER A 226 15.34 -13.17 58.63
C SER A 226 15.44 -12.96 57.11
N GLY A 227 14.58 -12.18 56.47
CA GLY A 227 13.68 -11.15 56.95
C GLY A 227 13.72 -9.97 55.98
N GLY A 228 12.61 -9.25 55.84
CA GLY A 228 12.53 -7.97 55.11
C GLY A 228 12.18 -8.16 53.63
N ASN A 229 10.91 -8.07 53.19
CA ASN A 229 10.08 -6.86 53.13
C ASN A 229 10.78 -5.78 52.29
N SER A 230 10.22 -5.20 51.24
CA SER A 230 8.82 -4.81 51.03
C SER A 230 8.68 -4.26 49.60
N ASP A 231 7.48 -4.43 49.02
CA ASP A 231 6.64 -3.41 48.38
C ASP A 231 7.26 -2.38 47.41
N SER A 232 6.58 -1.88 46.39
CA SER A 232 5.33 -2.14 45.66
C SER A 232 5.21 -0.94 44.71
N ASN A 233 4.44 -1.09 43.63
CA ASN A 233 3.66 -0.02 42.99
C ASN A 233 4.41 1.11 42.25
N ASN A 234 3.88 1.74 41.21
CA ASN A 234 2.80 1.49 40.25
C ASN A 234 2.84 2.68 39.27
N ASP A 235 2.17 2.53 38.12
CA ASP A 235 1.44 3.57 37.39
C ASP A 235 2.11 4.61 36.45
N LYS A 236 1.72 4.44 35.16
CA LYS A 236 0.99 5.38 34.26
C LYS A 236 1.68 6.57 33.57
N SER A 237 1.54 6.57 32.24
CA SER A 237 0.79 7.53 31.37
C SER A 237 1.55 7.80 30.05
N ASN A 238 1.05 7.37 28.88
CA ASN A 238 0.14 8.05 27.95
C ASN A 238 0.50 9.50 27.57
N ASN A 239 0.85 9.75 26.31
CA ASN A 239 0.49 11.00 25.62
C ASN A 239 0.35 10.82 24.09
N THR A 240 -0.59 11.57 23.53
CA THR A 240 -1.28 11.40 22.24
C THR A 240 -0.85 12.42 21.16
N ASN A 241 -1.12 12.04 19.90
CA ASN A 241 -1.28 12.79 18.64
C ASN A 241 -1.56 14.32 18.71
N LYS A 242 -1.03 15.04 17.70
CA LYS A 242 -1.73 16.18 17.08
C LYS A 242 -1.48 16.28 15.57
N SER A 243 -2.58 16.43 14.84
CA SER A 243 -2.76 16.66 13.42
C SER A 243 -2.61 18.15 13.08
N ASN A 244 -2.22 18.49 11.83
CA ASN A 244 -2.30 19.86 11.32
C ASN A 244 -3.07 19.87 9.99
N ASN A 245 -4.20 20.57 10.01
CA ASN A 245 -5.10 20.84 8.90
C ASN A 245 -5.16 22.38 8.79
N ASN A 246 -4.90 22.96 7.62
CA ASN A 246 -5.06 24.39 7.40
C ASN A 246 -5.81 24.63 6.10
N ASN A 247 -7.09 24.99 6.28
CA ASN A 247 -7.96 25.62 5.29
C ASN A 247 -7.99 27.12 5.61
N ASN A 248 -7.90 27.99 4.61
CA ASN A 248 -8.36 29.37 4.75
C ASN A 248 -8.99 29.90 3.47
N ASN A 249 -10.27 30.26 3.60
CA ASN A 249 -11.14 30.92 2.61
C ASN A 249 -10.84 32.44 2.52
N ASN A 250 -11.04 33.04 1.35
CA ASN A 250 -12.07 34.10 1.13
C ASN A 250 -11.97 34.81 -0.24
N ASN A 251 -12.90 34.47 -1.14
CA ASN A 251 -13.96 35.31 -1.72
C ASN A 251 -13.66 36.73 -2.26
N LYS A 252 -14.00 36.98 -3.55
CA LYS A 252 -14.84 38.13 -3.99
C LYS A 252 -15.28 38.01 -5.46
N ASN A 253 -16.58 37.85 -5.64
CA ASN A 253 -17.33 38.09 -6.88
C ASN A 253 -17.48 39.59 -7.14
N GLU A 254 -17.25 40.04 -8.38
CA GLU A 254 -17.93 41.23 -8.93
C GLU A 254 -18.44 40.91 -10.35
N VAL A 255 -19.77 40.94 -10.47
CA VAL A 255 -20.54 40.94 -11.71
C VAL A 255 -20.54 42.37 -12.24
N ASN A 256 -20.22 42.58 -13.51
CA ASN A 256 -20.59 43.81 -14.20
C ASN A 256 -21.21 43.49 -15.56
N THR A 257 -22.47 43.87 -15.69
CA THR A 257 -23.29 43.77 -16.89
C THR A 257 -23.25 45.07 -17.70
N ASN A 258 -23.52 44.90 -19.01
CA ASN A 258 -24.29 45.80 -19.89
C ASN A 258 -23.54 46.69 -20.92
N PRO A 259 -24.21 47.14 -22.01
CA PRO A 259 -23.90 46.72 -23.39
C PRO A 259 -23.70 47.89 -24.38
N SER A 260 -23.41 47.62 -25.66
CA SER A 260 -24.07 48.20 -26.87
C SER A 260 -23.21 48.23 -28.15
N THR A 261 -23.81 47.66 -29.20
CA THR A 261 -23.96 48.12 -30.60
C THR A 261 -22.79 48.39 -31.57
N SER A 262 -23.03 47.85 -32.78
CA SER A 262 -22.63 48.33 -34.13
C SER A 262 -21.16 48.11 -34.52
N THR A 263 -20.78 47.70 -35.73
CA THR A 263 -21.44 47.66 -37.04
C THR A 263 -20.57 46.78 -37.97
N ASN A 264 -21.23 45.92 -38.74
CA ASN A 264 -21.15 45.83 -40.21
C ASN A 264 -19.78 46.03 -40.91
N SER A 265 -19.28 44.98 -41.58
CA SER A 265 -19.01 45.04 -43.04
C SER A 265 -18.50 43.70 -43.58
N GLN A 266 -19.38 43.02 -44.34
CA GLN A 266 -18.99 42.18 -45.47
C GLN A 266 -18.24 43.03 -46.51
N LYS A 267 -17.21 42.47 -47.16
CA LYS A 267 -17.09 42.45 -48.63
C LYS A 267 -15.85 41.70 -49.12
N LYS A 268 -16.14 40.76 -50.02
CA LYS A 268 -15.31 40.15 -51.08
C LYS A 268 -14.21 39.18 -50.67
#